data_AF-A0A2S9PN39-F1
#
_entry.id   AF-A0A2S9PN39-F1
#
_cell.length_a   1.000
_cell.length_b   1.000
_cell.length_c   1.000
_cell.angle_alpha   90.00
_cell.angle_beta   90.00
_cell.angle_gamma   90.00
#
_symmetry.space_group_name_H-M   'P 1'
#
loop_
_entity.id
_entity.type
_entity.pdbx_description
1 polymer ?
#
loop_
_entity_poly.entity_id
_entity_poly.type
_entity_poly.pdbx_seq_one_letter_code
_entity_poly.pdbx_strand_id
1 'polypeptide(L)'
;MRRRADAPRPAARRTIWPAALALGAVLVSGCTASDGPDGAATDSKAGDGAGQAAAPGRYRTLLEPCGSVPRATLRELLPGAAALTDEQRERVYRGTPAVTYDTDRRAGCAWKADGPDASHQLILDFERVVSYDPAVSDDARAQQVYTGKESAVLPAAPPTAPAAPSTPAKPDGSSEPSGLAG
;
A
#
# COMPACT_ATOMS: atom_id res chain seq x y z
N MET A 1 -15.79 -59.68 -16.91
CA MET A 1 -15.41 -60.08 -15.54
C MET A 1 -15.34 -58.82 -14.68
N ARG A 2 -16.24 -58.69 -13.70
CA ARG A 2 -16.36 -57.52 -12.81
C ARG A 2 -15.36 -57.67 -11.65
N ARG A 3 -14.36 -56.79 -11.53
CA ARG A 3 -13.58 -56.66 -10.29
C ARG A 3 -14.20 -55.55 -9.45
N ARG A 4 -14.56 -55.92 -8.22
CA ARG A 4 -15.15 -55.04 -7.21
C ARG A 4 -14.09 -54.11 -6.65
N ALA A 5 -14.52 -52.89 -6.33
CA ALA A 5 -13.78 -51.86 -5.64
C ALA A 5 -13.65 -52.19 -4.14
N ASP A 6 -12.54 -51.78 -3.53
CA ASP A 6 -12.43 -51.58 -2.09
C ASP A 6 -11.88 -50.18 -1.85
N ALA A 7 -12.69 -49.34 -1.20
CA ALA A 7 -12.34 -48.01 -0.75
C ALA A 7 -12.12 -48.04 0.77
N PRO A 8 -11.00 -47.54 1.30
CA PRO A 8 -10.85 -47.42 2.75
C PRO A 8 -11.69 -46.25 3.28
N ARG A 9 -12.57 -46.55 4.25
CA ARG A 9 -13.36 -45.57 4.99
C ARG A 9 -12.54 -44.92 6.13
N PRO A 10 -12.83 -43.66 6.48
CA PRO A 10 -12.04 -42.86 7.41
C PRO A 10 -12.26 -43.22 8.89
N ALA A 11 -11.18 -43.28 9.67
CA ALA A 11 -11.23 -43.41 11.12
C ALA A 11 -11.47 -42.04 11.78
N ALA A 12 -12.72 -41.74 12.11
CA ALA A 12 -13.08 -40.60 12.96
C ALA A 12 -12.71 -40.90 14.42
N ARG A 13 -11.75 -40.16 14.99
CA ARG A 13 -11.52 -40.12 16.43
C ARG A 13 -12.21 -38.90 17.01
N ARG A 14 -13.34 -39.15 17.69
CA ARG A 14 -14.05 -38.19 18.54
C ARG A 14 -13.39 -38.19 19.90
N THR A 15 -12.77 -37.06 20.27
CA THR A 15 -12.40 -36.81 21.67
C THR A 15 -13.34 -35.74 22.19
N ILE A 16 -14.29 -36.18 23.00
CA ILE A 16 -15.14 -35.37 23.87
C ILE A 16 -14.35 -35.18 25.15
N TRP A 17 -14.22 -33.95 25.66
CA TRP A 17 -13.89 -33.71 27.07
C TRP A 17 -14.53 -32.39 27.56
N PRO A 18 -14.77 -32.29 28.87
CA PRO A 18 -16.04 -31.80 29.43
C PRO A 18 -16.13 -30.29 29.62
N ALA A 19 -17.39 -29.84 29.62
CA ALA A 19 -17.81 -28.52 30.06
C ALA A 19 -17.41 -28.26 31.52
N ALA A 20 -16.76 -27.12 31.76
CA ALA A 20 -16.64 -26.50 33.07
C ALA A 20 -17.47 -25.22 33.09
N LEU A 21 -18.52 -25.24 33.91
CA LEU A 21 -19.33 -24.09 34.31
C LEU A 21 -18.47 -23.15 35.16
N ALA A 22 -18.47 -21.86 34.82
CA ALA A 22 -18.13 -20.80 35.75
C ALA A 22 -19.13 -19.65 35.57
N LEU A 23 -20.11 -19.59 36.49
CA LEU A 23 -20.93 -18.41 36.74
C LEU A 23 -20.04 -17.32 37.36
N GLY A 24 -20.05 -16.13 36.79
CA GLY A 24 -19.42 -14.94 37.36
C GLY A 24 -20.16 -13.70 36.90
N ALA A 25 -21.00 -13.16 37.78
CA ALA A 25 -21.76 -11.93 37.57
C ALA A 25 -20.81 -10.72 37.50
N VAL A 26 -20.88 -9.97 36.40
CA VAL A 26 -20.35 -8.61 36.34
C VAL A 26 -21.56 -7.68 36.32
N LEU A 27 -21.66 -6.89 37.39
CA LEU A 27 -22.66 -5.84 37.56
C LEU A 27 -22.57 -4.86 36.38
N VAL A 28 -23.63 -4.80 35.58
CA VAL A 28 -23.85 -3.68 34.67
C VAL A 28 -24.20 -2.47 35.54
N SER A 29 -23.26 -1.55 35.72
CA SER A 29 -23.61 -0.20 36.11
C SER A 29 -24.43 0.40 34.98
N GLY A 30 -25.74 0.51 35.19
CA GLY A 30 -26.63 1.21 34.27
C GLY A 30 -26.16 2.65 34.12
N CYS A 31 -25.84 3.05 32.89
CA CYS A 31 -25.84 4.45 32.51
C CYS A 31 -27.28 4.95 32.60
N THR A 32 -27.60 5.71 33.65
CA THR A 32 -28.88 6.41 33.73
C THR A 32 -28.87 7.48 32.65
N ALA A 33 -29.68 7.30 31.61
CA ALA A 33 -30.02 8.36 30.69
C ALA A 33 -30.87 9.38 31.46
N SER A 34 -30.32 10.57 31.69
CA SER A 34 -31.09 11.73 32.13
C SER A 34 -31.68 12.40 30.90
N ASP A 35 -32.98 12.20 30.67
CA ASP A 35 -33.77 13.05 29.77
C ASP A 35 -33.93 14.43 30.43
N GLY A 36 -33.13 15.39 29.97
CA GLY A 36 -33.33 16.81 30.22
C GLY A 36 -33.89 17.46 28.95
N PRO A 37 -35.05 18.13 29.00
CA PRO A 37 -35.47 18.98 27.90
C PRO A 37 -34.60 20.25 27.89
N ASP A 38 -34.29 20.73 26.70
CA ASP A 38 -33.70 22.03 26.35
C ASP A 38 -32.23 22.02 25.89
N GLY A 39 -32.06 22.24 24.58
CA GLY A 39 -31.00 23.11 24.06
C GLY A 39 -29.76 22.43 23.49
N ALA A 40 -29.69 22.43 22.16
CA ALA A 40 -28.51 22.19 21.32
C ALA A 40 -27.89 20.79 21.37
N ALA A 41 -28.19 19.98 20.36
CA ALA A 41 -27.40 18.80 20.00
C ALA A 41 -26.01 19.23 19.51
N THR A 42 -25.11 19.56 20.44
CA THR A 42 -23.69 19.52 20.17
C THR A 42 -23.30 18.05 20.19
N ASP A 43 -23.06 17.49 19.01
CA ASP A 43 -22.54 16.14 18.86
C ASP A 43 -21.21 16.02 19.65
N SER A 44 -21.20 15.26 20.75
CA SER A 44 -20.00 15.00 21.56
C SER A 44 -18.94 14.15 20.85
N LYS A 45 -19.11 13.86 19.54
CA LYS A 45 -18.08 13.38 18.62
C LYS A 45 -17.38 14.49 17.84
N ALA A 46 -17.78 15.76 18.00
CA ALA A 46 -17.00 16.90 17.56
C ALA A 46 -15.75 17.02 18.45
N GLY A 47 -14.78 16.13 18.23
CA GLY A 47 -13.45 16.28 18.78
C GLY A 47 -12.84 17.57 18.24
N ASP A 48 -12.47 18.47 19.14
CA ASP A 48 -11.63 19.61 18.81
C ASP A 48 -10.31 19.11 18.21
N GLY A 49 -10.08 19.52 16.97
CA GLY A 49 -8.90 19.14 16.20
C GLY A 49 -9.30 18.41 14.93
N ALA A 50 -9.49 19.18 13.86
CA ALA A 50 -9.12 18.70 12.54
C ALA A 50 -7.62 18.37 12.60
N GLY A 51 -7.30 17.16 13.05
CA GLY A 51 -5.95 16.64 13.05
C GLY A 51 -5.40 16.79 11.65
N GLN A 52 -4.19 17.33 11.54
CA GLN A 52 -3.54 17.58 10.26
C GLN A 52 -3.63 16.31 9.43
N ALA A 53 -4.37 16.38 8.31
CA ALA A 53 -4.60 15.24 7.46
C ALA A 53 -3.25 14.61 7.12
N ALA A 54 -3.07 13.33 7.44
CA ALA A 54 -1.83 12.64 7.13
C ALA A 54 -1.52 12.83 5.64
N ALA A 55 -0.26 13.09 5.31
CA ALA A 55 0.14 13.26 3.92
C ALA A 55 -0.36 12.04 3.13
N PRO A 56 -1.01 12.23 1.97
CA PRO A 56 -1.56 11.12 1.23
C PRO A 56 -0.41 10.17 0.87
N GLY A 57 -0.60 8.88 1.13
CA GLY A 57 0.35 7.87 0.68
C GLY A 57 0.63 8.04 -0.82
N ARG A 58 1.88 7.79 -1.24
CA ARG A 58 2.35 7.98 -2.62
C ARG A 58 1.44 7.32 -3.66
N TYR A 59 0.87 6.17 -3.30
CA TYR A 59 -0.07 5.43 -4.12
C TYR A 59 -1.47 5.47 -3.48
N ARG A 60 -2.39 6.21 -4.12
CA ARG A 60 -3.81 6.25 -3.72
C ARG A 60 -4.57 4.99 -4.13
N THR A 61 -4.13 4.34 -5.21
CA THR A 61 -4.65 3.07 -5.72
C THR A 61 -3.52 2.06 -5.82
N LEU A 62 -3.82 0.79 -5.57
CA LEU A 62 -2.85 -0.29 -5.80
C LEU A 62 -2.55 -0.40 -7.29
N LEU A 63 -1.30 -0.75 -7.61
CA LEU A 63 -0.87 -0.98 -8.97
C LEU A 63 -1.51 -2.27 -9.52
N GLU A 64 -1.74 -2.34 -10.83
CA GLU A 64 -2.14 -3.58 -11.48
C GLU A 64 -0.95 -4.57 -11.49
N PRO A 65 -1.05 -5.71 -10.78
CA PRO A 65 0.12 -6.50 -10.43
C PRO A 65 0.68 -7.34 -11.58
N CYS A 66 -0.15 -7.82 -12.50
CA CYS A 66 0.30 -8.72 -13.57
C CYS A 66 1.06 -7.97 -14.68
N GLY A 67 0.77 -6.69 -14.89
CA GLY A 67 1.50 -5.81 -15.81
C GLY A 67 2.75 -5.16 -15.20
N SER A 68 2.98 -5.34 -13.89
CA SER A 68 4.09 -4.69 -13.18
C SER A 68 5.46 -5.32 -13.47
N VAL A 69 5.50 -6.57 -13.94
CA VAL A 69 6.75 -7.30 -14.22
C VAL A 69 7.02 -7.30 -15.73
N PRO A 70 8.15 -6.77 -16.20
CA PRO A 70 8.50 -6.79 -17.61
C PRO A 70 8.60 -8.22 -18.18
N ARG A 71 8.15 -8.39 -19.42
CA ARG A 71 8.26 -9.66 -20.18
C ARG A 71 9.67 -10.23 -20.20
N ALA A 72 10.69 -9.38 -20.31
CA ALA A 72 12.08 -9.83 -20.30
C ALA A 72 12.44 -10.51 -18.97
N THR A 73 12.09 -9.89 -17.85
CA THR A 73 12.27 -10.46 -16.50
C THR A 73 11.48 -11.76 -16.31
N LEU A 74 10.25 -11.84 -16.82
CA LEU A 74 9.47 -13.08 -16.76
C LEU A 74 10.11 -14.23 -17.56
N ARG A 75 10.78 -13.95 -18.69
CA ARG A 75 11.54 -14.98 -19.43
C ARG A 75 12.71 -15.53 -18.63
N GLU A 76 13.39 -14.67 -17.88
CA GLU A 76 14.53 -15.05 -17.04
C GLU A 76 14.10 -15.86 -15.80
N LEU A 77 13.02 -15.44 -15.14
CA LEU A 77 12.54 -16.07 -13.90
C LEU A 77 11.70 -17.34 -14.14
N LEU A 78 11.18 -17.53 -15.35
CA LEU A 78 10.31 -18.66 -15.69
C LEU A 78 10.85 -19.42 -16.93
N PRO A 79 12.06 -20.00 -16.84
CA PRO A 79 12.69 -20.68 -17.98
C PRO A 79 11.87 -21.87 -18.50
N GLY A 80 11.03 -22.50 -17.65
CA GLY A 80 10.10 -23.54 -18.07
C GLY A 80 9.10 -23.10 -19.16
N ALA A 81 8.83 -21.81 -19.29
CA ALA A 81 7.90 -21.28 -20.29
C ALA A 81 8.48 -21.29 -21.72
N ALA A 82 9.81 -21.43 -21.87
CA ALA A 82 10.47 -21.45 -23.17
C ALA A 82 10.09 -22.69 -24.01
N ALA A 83 9.78 -23.81 -23.35
CA ALA A 83 9.39 -25.07 -24.01
C ALA A 83 7.90 -25.11 -24.44
N LEU A 84 7.09 -24.13 -24.04
CA LEU A 84 5.66 -24.06 -24.34
C LEU A 84 5.40 -23.52 -25.76
N THR A 85 4.22 -23.79 -26.31
CA THR A 85 3.75 -23.09 -27.52
C THR A 85 3.60 -21.59 -27.27
N ASP A 86 3.57 -20.77 -28.31
CA ASP A 86 3.48 -19.32 -28.17
C ASP A 86 2.20 -18.90 -27.42
N GLU A 87 1.06 -19.55 -27.66
CA GLU A 87 -0.20 -19.26 -26.97
C GLU A 87 -0.16 -19.63 -25.48
N GLN A 88 0.47 -20.77 -25.15
CA GLN A 88 0.64 -21.22 -23.78
C GLN A 88 1.63 -20.31 -23.02
N ARG A 89 2.74 -19.96 -23.65
CA ARG A 89 3.75 -19.05 -23.12
C ARG A 89 3.16 -17.67 -22.86
N GLU A 90 2.37 -17.16 -23.79
CA GLU A 90 1.65 -15.89 -23.64
C GLU A 90 0.68 -15.93 -22.45
N ARG A 91 -0.04 -17.04 -22.26
CA ARG A 91 -0.91 -17.23 -21.11
C ARG A 91 -0.13 -17.26 -19.79
N VAL A 92 1.02 -17.94 -19.77
CA VAL A 92 1.90 -17.95 -18.59
C VAL A 92 2.36 -16.53 -18.29
N TYR A 93 2.89 -15.79 -19.26
CA TYR A 93 3.41 -14.43 -19.03
C TYR A 93 2.33 -13.38 -18.74
N ARG A 94 1.08 -13.62 -19.11
CA ARG A 94 -0.04 -12.78 -18.64
C ARG A 94 -0.19 -12.83 -17.12
N GLY A 95 0.24 -13.93 -16.49
CA GLY A 95 0.05 -14.14 -15.06
C GLY A 95 -1.41 -14.43 -14.71
N THR A 96 -1.62 -14.76 -13.45
CA THR A 96 -2.94 -15.00 -12.86
C THR A 96 -3.10 -14.07 -11.66
N PRO A 97 -4.09 -13.16 -11.67
CA PRO A 97 -4.37 -12.30 -10.52
C PRO A 97 -4.65 -13.12 -9.27
N ALA A 98 -4.06 -12.73 -8.15
CA ALA A 98 -4.32 -13.34 -6.85
C ALA A 98 -5.71 -12.95 -6.37
N VAL A 99 -6.47 -13.92 -5.84
CA VAL A 99 -7.79 -13.66 -5.25
C VAL A 99 -7.61 -13.08 -3.85
N THR A 100 -8.22 -11.93 -3.59
CA THR A 100 -8.25 -11.28 -2.28
C THR A 100 -9.63 -10.69 -2.02
N TYR A 101 -10.09 -10.75 -0.78
CA TYR A 101 -11.30 -10.06 -0.34
C TYR A 101 -11.00 -8.61 0.09
N ASP A 102 -9.75 -8.34 0.43
CA ASP A 102 -9.24 -7.02 0.79
C ASP A 102 -8.62 -6.37 -0.46
N THR A 103 -9.48 -6.01 -1.42
CA THR A 103 -9.06 -5.42 -2.72
C THR A 103 -8.69 -3.95 -2.58
N ASP A 104 -9.11 -3.29 -1.50
CA ASP A 104 -8.67 -1.93 -1.24
C ASP A 104 -7.24 -1.91 -0.70
N ARG A 105 -6.81 -2.88 0.13
CA ARG A 105 -5.47 -2.88 0.74
C ARG A 105 -4.48 -3.80 0.05
N ARG A 106 -4.92 -4.85 -0.65
CA ARG A 106 -4.04 -5.85 -1.29
C ARG A 106 -4.39 -6.11 -2.75
N ALA A 107 -3.37 -6.33 -3.56
CA ALA A 107 -3.49 -6.83 -4.94
C ALA A 107 -2.28 -7.72 -5.24
N GLY A 108 -2.44 -8.77 -6.03
CA GLY A 108 -1.31 -9.66 -6.34
C GLY A 108 -1.44 -10.36 -7.68
N CYS A 109 -0.34 -10.93 -8.15
CA CYS A 109 -0.27 -11.74 -9.35
C CYS A 109 0.70 -12.90 -9.15
N ALA A 110 0.39 -14.04 -9.78
CA ALA A 110 1.26 -15.20 -9.79
C ALA A 110 1.52 -15.69 -11.21
N TRP A 111 2.73 -16.19 -11.42
CA TRP A 111 3.16 -16.85 -12.64
C TRP A 111 3.75 -18.20 -12.29
N LYS A 112 3.50 -19.21 -13.12
CA LYS A 112 4.10 -20.53 -12.97
C LYS A 112 4.43 -21.11 -14.33
N ALA A 113 5.60 -21.74 -14.43
CA ALA A 113 5.99 -22.53 -15.58
C ALA A 113 6.72 -23.81 -15.13
N ASP A 114 6.24 -24.95 -15.61
CA ASP A 114 6.88 -26.24 -15.37
C ASP A 114 7.94 -26.47 -16.46
N GLY A 115 9.18 -26.74 -16.04
CA GLY A 115 10.27 -27.16 -16.91
C GLY A 115 10.59 -28.65 -16.74
N PRO A 116 11.47 -29.21 -17.59
CA PRO A 116 11.84 -30.62 -17.52
C PRO A 116 12.53 -30.98 -16.20
N ASP A 117 13.34 -30.07 -15.66
CA ASP A 117 14.14 -30.31 -14.44
C ASP A 117 13.50 -29.71 -13.18
N ALA A 118 12.72 -28.63 -13.31
CA ALA A 118 12.10 -27.91 -12.19
C ALA A 118 10.89 -27.07 -12.58
N SER A 119 9.99 -26.87 -11.61
CA SER A 119 8.91 -25.88 -11.68
C SER A 119 9.40 -24.53 -11.16
N HIS A 120 9.10 -23.46 -11.91
CA HIS A 120 9.46 -22.10 -11.57
C HIS A 120 8.19 -21.30 -11.29
N GLN A 121 8.22 -20.49 -10.23
CA GLN A 121 7.09 -19.70 -9.79
C GLN A 121 7.54 -18.30 -9.34
N LEU A 122 6.78 -17.29 -9.74
CA LEU A 122 6.88 -15.93 -9.24
C LEU A 122 5.54 -15.55 -8.62
N ILE A 123 5.55 -15.01 -7.40
CA ILE A 123 4.39 -14.39 -6.77
C ILE A 123 4.77 -12.95 -6.45
N LEU A 124 3.89 -12.04 -6.78
CA LEU A 124 4.02 -10.63 -6.46
C LEU A 124 2.77 -10.16 -5.71
N ASP A 125 2.96 -9.59 -4.54
CA ASP A 125 1.91 -8.99 -3.71
C ASP A 125 2.22 -7.51 -3.48
N PHE A 126 1.22 -6.66 -3.72
CA PHE A 126 1.21 -5.26 -3.32
C PHE A 126 0.30 -5.11 -2.10
N GLU A 127 0.80 -4.41 -1.09
CA GLU A 127 0.03 -4.04 0.10
C GLU A 127 0.13 -2.53 0.30
N ARG A 128 -1.02 -1.89 0.51
CA ARG A 128 -1.07 -0.48 0.90
C ARG A 128 -0.81 -0.38 2.40
N VAL A 129 0.36 0.15 2.75
CA VAL A 129 0.71 0.49 4.13
C VAL A 129 0.50 1.98 4.34
N VAL A 130 -0.15 2.35 5.45
CA VAL A 130 -0.33 3.74 5.87
C VAL A 130 0.64 4.01 7.02
N SER A 131 1.52 4.99 6.86
CA SER A 131 2.28 5.52 8.00
C SER A 131 1.34 6.39 8.83
N TYR A 132 1.20 6.08 10.13
CA TYR A 132 0.43 6.89 11.07
C TYR A 132 1.21 8.10 11.58
N ASP A 133 2.52 8.17 11.31
CA ASP A 133 3.33 9.36 11.55
C ASP A 133 3.52 10.12 10.22
N PRO A 134 2.81 11.24 10.00
CA PRO A 134 2.93 12.01 8.77
C PRO A 134 4.25 12.77 8.67
N ALA A 135 5.04 12.88 9.75
CA ALA A 135 6.34 13.53 9.73
C ALA A 135 7.45 12.63 9.16
N VAL A 136 7.20 11.31 9.03
CA VAL A 136 8.18 10.33 8.56
C VAL A 136 7.65 9.62 7.31
N SER A 137 8.31 9.88 6.18
CA SER A 137 8.09 9.20 4.91
C SER A 137 9.34 8.43 4.50
N ASP A 138 9.17 7.24 3.93
CA ASP A 138 10.28 6.44 3.39
C ASP A 138 11.06 7.20 2.32
N ASP A 139 10.39 8.04 1.53
CA ASP A 139 11.05 8.89 0.53
C ASP A 139 11.95 9.94 1.19
N ALA A 140 11.47 10.58 2.27
CA ALA A 140 12.27 11.54 3.03
C ALA A 140 13.47 10.84 3.69
N ARG A 141 13.28 9.62 4.19
CA ARG A 141 14.35 8.81 4.76
C ARG A 141 15.37 8.37 3.71
N ALA A 142 14.90 7.96 2.52
CA ALA A 142 15.76 7.61 1.39
C ALA A 142 16.58 8.81 0.92
N GLN A 143 15.97 9.99 0.82
CA GLN A 143 16.68 11.23 0.47
C GLN A 143 17.75 11.59 1.49
N GLN A 144 17.46 11.47 2.80
CA GLN A 144 18.44 11.70 3.86
C GLN A 144 19.64 10.75 3.72
N VAL A 145 19.38 9.45 3.49
CA VAL A 145 20.45 8.46 3.29
C VAL A 145 21.25 8.75 2.03
N TYR A 146 20.60 9.08 0.92
CA TYR A 146 21.27 9.42 -0.34
C TYR A 146 22.16 10.66 -0.16
N THR A 147 21.62 11.75 0.37
CA THR A 147 22.36 13.01 0.59
C THR A 147 23.52 12.80 1.56
N GLY A 148 23.34 11.98 2.60
CA GLY A 148 24.42 11.60 3.52
C GLY A 148 25.55 10.83 2.83
N LYS A 149 25.22 9.92 1.91
CA LYS A 149 26.23 9.19 1.12
C LYS A 149 26.89 10.08 0.07
N GLU A 150 26.13 10.93 -0.60
CA GLU A 150 26.62 11.87 -1.61
C GLU A 150 27.62 12.87 -0.99
N SER A 151 27.26 13.49 0.14
CA SER A 151 28.13 14.43 0.85
C SER A 151 29.38 13.78 1.45
N ALA A 152 29.35 12.47 1.75
CA ALA A 152 30.52 11.73 2.20
C ALA A 152 31.52 11.40 1.08
N VAL A 153 31.08 11.44 -0.19
CA VAL A 153 31.89 11.03 -1.34
C VAL A 153 32.28 12.23 -2.22
N LEU A 154 31.52 13.33 -2.20
CA LEU A 154 31.85 14.54 -2.93
C LEU A 154 32.80 15.45 -2.14
N PRO A 155 33.88 15.99 -2.77
CA PRO A 155 34.68 17.04 -2.16
C PRO A 155 33.85 18.31 -1.99
N ALA A 156 34.05 19.02 -0.87
CA ALA A 156 33.34 20.27 -0.59
C ALA A 156 33.51 21.27 -1.74
N ALA A 157 32.40 21.85 -2.20
CA ALA A 157 32.45 22.91 -3.20
C ALA A 157 33.27 24.10 -2.64
N PRO A 158 34.14 24.72 -3.46
CA PRO A 158 34.86 25.91 -3.03
C PRO A 158 33.86 27.02 -2.66
N PRO A 159 34.15 27.84 -1.65
CA PRO A 159 33.23 28.87 -1.20
C PRO A 159 32.90 29.83 -2.36
N THR A 160 31.60 30.03 -2.61
CA THR A 160 31.13 31.06 -3.52
C THR A 160 31.52 32.43 -2.94
N ALA A 161 32.34 33.18 -3.68
CA ALA A 161 32.69 34.55 -3.31
C ALA A 161 31.41 35.40 -3.22
N PRO A 162 31.26 36.30 -2.22
CA PRO A 162 30.08 37.14 -2.10
C PRO A 162 29.90 37.99 -3.35
N ALA A 163 28.71 37.91 -3.96
CA ALA A 163 28.31 38.86 -4.99
C ALA A 163 28.28 40.27 -4.38
N ALA A 164 28.95 41.23 -5.03
CA ALA A 164 28.92 42.63 -4.65
C ALA A 164 27.46 43.15 -4.65
N PRO A 165 27.06 43.98 -3.68
CA PRO A 165 25.68 44.47 -3.59
C PRO A 165 25.36 45.37 -4.78
N SER A 166 24.41 44.96 -5.62
CA SER A 166 23.79 45.81 -6.63
C SER A 166 22.86 46.83 -5.95
N THR A 167 23.10 48.11 -6.23
CA THR A 167 22.34 49.25 -5.73
C THR A 167 20.85 49.14 -6.09
N PRO A 168 19.89 49.46 -5.19
CA PRO A 168 18.46 49.45 -5.52
C PRO A 168 18.13 50.56 -6.53
N ALA A 169 17.52 50.20 -7.67
CA ALA A 169 16.87 51.17 -8.53
C ALA A 169 15.55 51.62 -7.89
N LYS A 170 15.38 52.95 -7.82
CA LYS A 170 14.26 53.71 -7.24
C LYS A 170 12.92 53.37 -7.93
N PRO A 171 11.79 53.31 -7.19
CA PRO A 171 10.47 53.17 -7.81
C PRO A 171 10.02 54.52 -8.36
N ASP A 172 9.74 54.58 -9.67
CA ASP A 172 8.99 55.68 -10.26
C ASP A 172 7.51 55.27 -10.31
N GLY A 173 6.66 56.11 -9.73
CA GLY A 173 5.27 55.79 -9.45
C GLY A 173 4.29 56.47 -10.38
N SER A 174 3.07 55.90 -10.42
CA SER A 174 1.77 56.51 -10.75
C SER A 174 1.61 57.01 -12.21
N SER A 175 0.48 56.86 -12.91
CA SER A 175 -0.92 56.90 -12.47
C SER A 175 -1.88 56.24 -13.49
N GLU A 176 -2.99 55.75 -12.92
CA GLU A 176 -4.39 55.67 -13.40
C GLU A 176 -4.85 54.85 -14.63
N PRO A 177 -6.07 54.24 -14.55
CA PRO A 177 -6.71 53.50 -15.61
C PRO A 177 -7.65 54.41 -16.44
N SER A 178 -7.83 54.10 -17.71
CA SER A 178 -9.00 54.54 -18.46
C SER A 178 -9.43 53.45 -19.43
N GLY A 179 -10.69 53.05 -19.28
CA GLY A 179 -11.34 52.10 -20.16
C GLY A 179 -12.02 52.75 -21.37
N LEU A 180 -12.59 51.84 -22.15
CA LEU A 180 -13.60 51.98 -23.21
C LEU A 180 -13.20 52.42 -24.62
N ALA A 181 -13.39 51.47 -25.53
CA ALA A 181 -14.20 51.53 -26.76
C ALA A 181 -13.87 52.56 -27.85
N GLY A 182 -13.72 52.03 -29.07
CA GLY A 182 -13.74 52.78 -30.34
C GLY A 182 -12.69 52.30 -31.30
#